data_AF-A0A484IE56-F1
#
_entry.id   AF-A0A484IE56-F1
#
_cell.length_a   1.000
_cell.length_b   1.000
_cell.length_c   1.000
_cell.angle_alpha   90.00
_cell.angle_beta   90.00
_cell.angle_gamma   90.00
#
_symmetry.space_group_name_H-M   'P 1'
#
loop_
_entity.id
_entity.type
_entity.pdbx_description
1 polymer ?
#
loop_
_entity_poly.entity_id
_entity_poly.type
_entity_poly.pdbx_seq_one_letter_code
_entity_poly.pdbx_strand_id
1 'polypeptide(L)' 'MTRVKTYDNQQLSGLEKSINEFLKKEEVKKLIDIKFTSFSRNDVDKYAALIIFEEDMTSGKEDPQIYE' A
#
# COMPACT_ATOMS: atom_id res chain seq x y z
N MET A 1 -3.37 12.84 2.52
CA MET A 1 -2.84 13.06 1.15
C MET A 1 -3.15 11.85 0.30
N THR A 2 -3.54 11.99 -0.98
CA THR A 2 -3.68 10.82 -1.87
C THR A 2 -2.30 10.26 -2.22
N ARG A 3 -2.15 8.95 -2.03
CA ARG A 3 -0.91 8.18 -2.23
C ARG A 3 -1.21 6.92 -3.04
N VAL A 4 -0.14 6.35 -3.60
CA VAL A 4 -0.20 5.12 -4.38
C VAL A 4 0.83 4.14 -3.84
N LYS A 5 0.41 2.88 -3.66
CA LYS A 5 1.29 1.75 -3.32
C LYS A 5 1.17 0.69 -4.41
N THR A 6 2.30 0.20 -4.90
CA THR A 6 2.34 -0.87 -5.90
C THR A 6 2.95 -2.13 -5.30
N TYR A 7 2.38 -3.26 -5.68
CA TYR A 7 2.92 -4.60 -5.49
C TYR A 7 3.03 -5.26 -6.86
N ASP A 8 4.16 -5.89 -7.16
CA ASP A 8 4.42 -6.53 -8.44
C ASP A 8 5.00 -7.94 -8.26
N ASN A 9 4.80 -8.78 -9.27
CA ASN A 9 5.49 -10.06 -9.40
C ASN A 9 5.31 -11.01 -8.18
N GLN A 10 4.15 -10.97 -7.53
CA GLN A 10 3.85 -11.81 -6.35
C GLN A 10 2.94 -12.99 -6.72
N GLN A 11 3.00 -14.06 -5.93
CA GLN A 11 1.95 -15.09 -5.90
C GLN A 11 0.69 -14.49 -5.26
N LEU A 12 -0.49 -15.00 -5.66
CA LEU A 12 -1.78 -14.45 -5.20
C LEU A 12 -1.88 -14.37 -3.68
N SER A 13 -1.56 -15.46 -2.98
CA SER A 13 -1.61 -15.52 -1.51
C SER A 13 -0.65 -14.53 -0.83
N GLY A 14 0.54 -14.33 -1.41
CA GLY A 14 1.50 -13.34 -0.92
C GLY A 14 1.02 -11.91 -1.14
N LEU A 15 0.38 -11.66 -2.29
CA LEU A 15 -0.21 -10.37 -2.63
C LEU A 15 -1.37 -10.02 -1.69
N GLU A 16 -2.31 -10.95 -1.50
CA GLU A 16 -3.45 -10.76 -0.58
C GLU A 16 -2.99 -10.48 0.84
N LYS A 17 -1.98 -11.21 1.33
CA LYS A 17 -1.38 -10.96 2.65
C LYS A 17 -0.78 -9.56 2.72
N SER A 18 0.01 -9.18 1.72
CA SER A 18 0.68 -7.87 1.68
C SER A 18 -0.32 -6.70 1.65
N ILE A 19 -1.39 -6.83 0.87
CA ILE A 19 -2.48 -5.83 0.81
C ILE A 19 -3.18 -5.74 2.16
N ASN A 20 -3.56 -6.87 2.76
CA ASN A 20 -4.23 -6.88 4.06
C ASN A 20 -3.37 -6.28 5.17
N GLU A 21 -2.07 -6.57 5.20
CA GLU A 21 -1.14 -5.96 6.16
C GLU A 21 -1.00 -4.46 5.94
N PHE A 22 -0.95 -4.03 4.67
CA PHE A 22 -0.87 -2.62 4.31
C PHE A 22 -2.11 -1.83 4.75
N LEU A 23 -3.32 -2.34 4.47
CA LEU A 23 -4.58 -1.67 4.80
C LEU A 23 -4.85 -1.57 6.31
N LYS A 24 -4.14 -2.35 7.14
CA LYS A 24 -4.24 -2.30 8.61
C LYS A 24 -3.38 -1.21 9.24
N LYS A 25 -2.49 -0.57 8.48
CA LYS A 25 -1.61 0.45 9.05
C LYS A 25 -2.41 1.71 9.40
N GLU A 26 -2.09 2.31 10.54
CA GLU A 26 -2.71 3.55 11.01
C GLU A 26 -2.49 4.72 10.03
N GLU A 27 -1.40 4.70 9.25
CA GLU A 27 -1.14 5.69 8.20
C GLU A 27 -2.18 5.67 7.07
N VAL A 28 -2.84 4.52 6.85
CA VAL A 28 -3.87 4.37 5.81
C VAL A 28 -5.21 4.83 6.37
N LYS A 29 -5.50 6.11 6.16
CA LYS A 29 -6.75 6.74 6.60
C LYS A 29 -7.98 6.23 5.86
N LYS A 30 -7.86 6.11 4.53
CA LYS A 30 -8.98 5.71 3.67
C LYS A 30 -8.50 4.99 2.43
N LEU A 31 -9.06 3.82 2.14
CA LEU A 31 -8.89 3.19 0.84
C LEU A 31 -9.74 3.91 -0.23
N ILE A 32 -9.13 4.26 -1.35
CA ILE A 32 -9.83 4.86 -2.51
C ILE A 32 -10.15 3.79 -3.55
N ASP A 33 -9.14 3.05 -4.02
CA ASP A 33 -9.31 2.03 -5.07
C ASP A 33 -8.17 0.99 -4.99
N ILE A 34 -8.43 -0.21 -5.50
CA ILE A 34 -7.40 -1.23 -5.73
C ILE A 34 -7.57 -1.77 -7.15
N LYS A 35 -6.54 -1.57 -7.97
CA LYS A 35 -6.46 -2.16 -9.32
C LYS A 35 -5.62 -3.41 -9.26
N PHE A 36 -6.15 -4.51 -9.76
CA PHE A 36 -5.44 -5.79 -9.84
C PHE A 36 -5.17 -6.16 -11.29
N THR A 37 -4.04 -6.80 -11.52
CA THR A 37 -3.74 -7.46 -12.79
C THR A 37 -3.02 -8.77 -12.53
N SER A 38 -3.27 -9.74 -13.39
CA SER A 38 -2.49 -10.97 -13.47
C SER A 38 -1.72 -11.01 -14.79
N PHE A 39 -0.60 -11.70 -14.77
CA PHE A 39 0.20 -12.02 -15.94
C PHE A 39 0.67 -13.44 -15.80
N SER A 40 0.34 -14.27 -16.80
CA SER A 40 0.77 -15.67 -16.84
C SER A 40 1.93 -15.82 -17.81
N ARG A 41 3.02 -16.45 -17.36
CA ARG A 41 4.15 -16.81 -18.22
C ARG A 41 4.70 -18.15 -17.80
N ASN A 42 4.82 -19.06 -18.77
CA ASN A 42 5.33 -20.42 -18.56
C ASN A 42 4.58 -21.15 -17.44
N ASP A 43 3.24 -21.10 -17.46
CA ASP A 43 2.35 -21.71 -16.47
C ASP A 43 2.52 -21.21 -15.02
N VAL A 44 3.23 -20.10 -14.84
CA VAL A 44 3.35 -19.41 -13.56
C VAL A 44 2.55 -18.12 -13.63
N ASP A 45 1.48 -18.06 -12.84
CA ASP A 45 0.70 -16.84 -12.65
C ASP A 45 1.39 -15.89 -11.67
N LYS A 46 1.54 -14.65 -12.12
CA LYS A 46 2.06 -13.54 -11.33
C LYS A 46 0.99 -12.49 -11.21
N TYR A 47 0.93 -11.89 -10.03
CA TYR A 47 -0.08 -10.92 -9.69
C TYR A 47 0.57 -9.60 -9.32
N ALA A 48 -0.08 -8.51 -9.69
CA ALA A 48 0.30 -7.16 -9.32
C ALA A 48 -0.95 -6.39 -8.88
N ALA A 49 -0.75 -5.46 -7.96
CA ALA A 49 -1.79 -4.57 -7.48
C ALA A 49 -1.28 -3.13 -7.37
N LEU A 50 -2.17 -2.19 -7.65
CA LEU A 50 -2.00 -0.78 -7.42
C LEU A 50 -3.09 -0.32 -6.45
N ILE A 51 -2.68 0.12 -5.26
CA ILE A 51 -3.57 0.61 -4.21
C ILE A 51 -3.52 2.13 -4.21
N ILE A 52 -4.67 2.77 -4.33
CA ILE A 52 -4.85 4.21 -4.19
C ILE A 52 -5.50 4.45 -2.83
N PHE A 53 -4.90 5.29 -2.00
CA PHE A 53 -5.37 5.52 -0.63
C PHE A 53 -5.11 6.96 -0.19
N GLU A 54 -5.84 7.39 0.83
CA GLU A 54 -5.52 8.59 1.58
C GLU A 54 -4.67 8.22 2.79
N GLU A 55 -3.54 8.89 2.93
CA GLU A 55 -2.64 8.79 4.08
C GLU A 55 -3.00 9.88 5.10
N ASP A 56 -3.03 9.53 6.40
CA ASP A 56 -3.18 10.51 7.47
C ASP A 56 -1.88 11.31 7.64
N MET A 57 -1.98 12.64 7.69
CA MET A 57 -0.81 13.51 7.84
C MET A 57 -0.40 13.70 9.30
N THR A 58 -0.99 12.96 10.24
CA THR A 58 -0.65 12.96 11.67
C THR A 58 0.66 12.20 11.93
N SER A 59 1.71 12.55 11.18
CA SER A 59 3.10 12.44 11.64
C SER A 59 3.76 13.81 11.63
N GLY A 60 3.01 14.83 12.04
CA GLY A 60 3.56 16.04 12.64
C GLY A 60 3.93 15.75 14.09
N LYS A 61 4.97 14.94 14.32
CA LYS A 61 5.86 15.31 15.43
C LYS A 61 6.63 16.51 14.89
N GLU A 62 6.05 17.70 15.03
CA GLU A 62 6.88 18.89 15.10
C GLU A 62 7.89 18.58 16.21
N ASP A 63 9.15 18.38 15.81
CA ASP A 63 10.26 18.48 16.75
C ASP A 63 10.02 19.80 17.50
N PRO A 64 9.83 19.78 18.83
CA PRO A 64 9.78 21.02 19.57
C PRO A 64 11.16 21.65 19.33
N GLN A 65 11.19 22.72 18.53
CA GLN A 65 12.37 23.58 18.40
C GLN A 65 12.71 24.04 19.82
N ILE A 66 13.64 23.34 20.48
CA ILE A 66 14.25 23.80 21.70
C ILE A 66 15.17 24.95 21.28
N TYR A 67 14.63 26.15 21.32
CA TYR A 67 15.42 27.36 21.50
C TYR A 67 15.66 27.49 23.01
N GLU A 68 16.87 27.14 23.44
CA GLU A 68 17.56 27.80 24.56
C GLU A 68 18.84 28.45 24.05
#